data_AF-A0A2R5L1Y6-F1
#
_entry.id   AF-A0A2R5L1Y6-F1
#
_cell.length_a   1.000
_cell.length_b   1.000
_cell.length_c   1.000
_cell.angle_alpha   90.00
_cell.angle_beta   90.00
_cell.angle_gamma   90.00
#
_symmetry.space_group_name_H-M   'P 1'
#
loop_
_entity.id
_entity.type
_entity.pdbx_description
1 polymer ?
#
loop_
_entity_poly.entity_id
_entity_poly.type
_entity_poly.pdbx_seq_one_letter_code
_entity_poly.pdbx_strand_id
1 'polypeptide(L)'
;GKYIVLEADADYKAPDVEFREIFGVVFSQKRNQLLINEENSLQRIVTKNSEIPSGARRDLILAAIALKYTQSNSVGFALDGQMIGVGSGQQSRVDCVRLAGGKALVWYLRQHPRVLGLKFKKGTKKVARLNARIQFIEGEFTPPEHKAWALNFDEVPEPLTSEEKAEFLKKFRG
;
A
#
# COMPACT_ATOMS: atom_id res chain seq x y z
N GLY A 1 0.66 27.76 12.40
CA GLY A 1 0.07 27.03 13.53
C GLY A 1 -1.41 26.74 13.32
N LYS A 2 -1.81 26.05 12.24
CA LYS A 2 -3.18 25.52 12.05
C LYS A 2 -3.18 23.98 11.95
N TYR A 3 -2.08 23.35 12.34
CA TYR A 3 -1.94 21.90 12.26
C TYR A 3 -2.79 21.28 13.38
N ILE A 4 -3.63 20.32 13.03
CA ILE A 4 -4.50 19.64 14.00
C ILE A 4 -3.65 18.65 14.79
N VAL A 5 -3.69 18.76 16.11
CA VAL A 5 -3.07 17.82 17.04
C VAL A 5 -4.21 17.25 17.89
N LEU A 6 -4.36 15.92 17.88
CA LEU A 6 -5.36 15.19 18.65
C LEU A 6 -4.64 14.32 19.68
N GLU A 7 -5.17 14.28 20.90
CA GLU A 7 -4.77 13.36 21.96
C GLU A 7 -5.93 12.40 22.21
N ALA A 8 -5.61 11.12 22.39
CA ALA A 8 -6.61 10.08 22.65
C ALA A 8 -6.28 9.38 23.96
N ASP A 9 -7.32 9.12 24.76
CA ASP A 9 -7.22 8.28 25.95
C ASP A 9 -7.04 6.81 25.53
N ALA A 10 -5.93 6.21 25.95
CA ALA A 10 -5.58 4.82 25.63
C ALA A 10 -6.49 3.81 26.34
N ASP A 11 -7.12 4.19 27.46
CA ASP A 11 -7.98 3.32 28.27
C ASP A 11 -9.46 3.39 27.86
N TYR A 12 -9.80 4.28 26.91
CA TYR A 12 -11.18 4.43 26.42
C TYR A 12 -11.72 3.13 25.80
N LYS A 13 -12.94 2.77 26.20
CA LYS A 13 -13.67 1.61 25.66
C LYS A 13 -14.90 2.06 24.89
N ALA A 14 -14.90 1.83 23.57
CA ALA A 14 -16.05 2.10 22.73
C ALA A 14 -17.26 1.19 23.07
N PRO A 15 -18.51 1.69 22.99
CA PRO A 15 -19.72 0.90 23.22
C PRO A 15 -19.83 -0.30 22.27
N ASP A 16 -20.39 -1.42 22.73
CA ASP A 16 -20.51 -2.67 21.96
C ASP A 16 -21.43 -2.60 20.74
N VAL A 17 -22.34 -1.63 20.70
CA VAL A 17 -23.27 -1.42 19.59
C VAL A 17 -22.96 -0.08 18.93
N GLU A 18 -22.90 -0.08 17.61
CA GLU A 18 -22.74 1.12 16.79
C GLU A 18 -23.96 1.33 15.90
N PHE A 19 -24.22 2.60 15.58
CA PHE A 19 -25.35 3.04 14.79
C PHE A 19 -24.87 3.84 13.57
N ARG A 20 -25.53 3.65 12.43
CA ARG A 20 -25.31 4.44 11.22
C ARG A 20 -26.64 4.79 10.59
N GLU A 21 -26.89 6.08 10.35
CA GLU A 21 -28.06 6.53 9.61
C GLU A 21 -27.76 6.57 8.10
N ILE A 22 -28.65 6.00 7.30
CA ILE A 22 -28.61 6.07 5.84
C ILE A 22 -30.04 6.34 5.37
N PHE A 23 -30.23 7.48 4.68
CA PHE A 23 -31.50 7.86 4.07
C PHE A 23 -32.70 7.82 5.05
N GLY A 24 -32.50 8.36 6.26
CA GLY A 24 -33.53 8.43 7.31
C GLY A 24 -33.78 7.12 8.06
N VAL A 25 -33.03 6.05 7.77
CA VAL A 25 -33.11 4.76 8.47
C VAL A 25 -31.84 4.52 9.28
N VAL A 26 -31.99 4.10 10.54
CA VAL A 26 -30.88 3.78 11.43
C VAL A 26 -30.58 2.28 11.39
N PHE A 27 -29.36 1.94 11.01
CA PHE A 27 -28.79 0.60 11.11
C PHE A 27 -28.04 0.47 12.43
N SER A 28 -28.28 -0.61 13.18
CA SER A 28 -27.57 -0.93 14.41
C SER A 28 -26.87 -2.28 14.29
N GLN A 29 -25.62 -2.37 14.74
CA GLN A 29 -24.90 -3.65 14.78
C GLN A 29 -23.94 -3.72 15.96
N LYS A 30 -23.53 -4.94 16.33
CA LYS A 30 -22.37 -5.12 17.20
C LYS A 30 -21.11 -4.71 16.44
N ARG A 31 -20.26 -3.88 17.05
CA ARG A 31 -18.96 -3.50 16.46
C ARG A 31 -18.04 -4.70 16.28
N ASN A 32 -17.16 -4.65 15.28
CA ASN A 32 -16.19 -5.71 15.02
C ASN A 32 -15.07 -5.74 16.08
N GLN A 33 -15.26 -6.56 17.11
CA GLN A 33 -14.32 -6.76 18.22
C GLN A 33 -13.33 -7.91 18.00
N LEU A 34 -13.27 -8.51 16.81
CA LEU A 34 -12.33 -9.59 16.52
C LEU A 34 -10.90 -9.12 16.80
N LEU A 35 -10.25 -9.72 17.79
CA LEU A 35 -8.81 -9.55 18.02
C LEU A 35 -8.08 -10.29 16.90
N ILE A 36 -7.07 -9.68 16.29
CA ILE A 36 -6.26 -10.33 15.27
C ILE A 36 -4.87 -10.50 15.87
N ASN A 37 -4.48 -11.74 16.15
CA ASN A 37 -3.16 -12.11 16.65
C ASN A 37 -2.77 -13.51 16.13
N GLU A 38 -1.53 -13.92 16.38
CA GLU A 38 -1.05 -15.22 15.91
C GLU A 38 -1.89 -16.38 16.45
N GLU A 39 -2.22 -16.32 17.74
CA GLU A 39 -2.96 -17.36 18.45
C GLU A 39 -4.32 -17.64 17.83
N ASN A 40 -5.04 -16.62 17.37
CA ASN A 40 -6.41 -16.78 16.87
C ASN A 40 -6.55 -16.72 15.34
N SER A 41 -5.55 -16.19 14.64
CA SER A 41 -5.64 -15.95 13.19
C SER A 41 -4.83 -16.94 12.35
N LEU A 42 -3.84 -17.64 12.93
CA LEU A 42 -2.92 -18.50 12.20
C LEU A 42 -2.97 -19.99 12.61
N GLN A 43 -4.05 -20.43 13.26
CA GLN A 43 -4.19 -21.82 13.77
C GLN A 43 -4.36 -22.87 12.66
N ARG A 44 -5.02 -22.50 11.56
CA ARG A 44 -5.43 -23.46 10.51
C ARG A 44 -4.60 -23.26 9.25
N ILE A 45 -3.60 -24.12 9.06
CA ILE A 45 -2.79 -24.17 7.85
C ILE A 45 -3.24 -25.35 6.99
N VAL A 46 -3.64 -25.06 5.75
CA VAL A 46 -4.25 -26.04 4.84
C VAL A 46 -3.29 -26.53 3.74
N THR A 47 -2.07 -26.00 3.72
CA THR A 47 -1.00 -26.40 2.80
C THR A 47 -0.19 -27.57 3.35
N LYS A 48 0.45 -28.35 2.45
CA LYS A 48 1.33 -29.46 2.86
C LYS A 48 2.50 -29.01 3.73
N ASN A 49 3.09 -27.85 3.41
CA ASN A 49 4.06 -27.20 4.28
C ASN A 49 3.29 -26.32 5.30
N SER A 50 3.46 -26.64 6.58
CA SER A 50 2.84 -25.93 7.70
C SER A 50 3.79 -24.98 8.42
N GLU A 51 5.04 -24.87 7.99
CA GLU A 51 5.99 -23.93 8.56
C GLU A 51 5.74 -22.51 8.01
N ILE A 52 5.45 -21.59 8.92
CA ILE A 52 5.37 -20.15 8.63
C ILE A 52 6.51 -19.46 9.38
N PRO A 53 7.50 -18.87 8.69
CA PRO A 53 8.58 -18.10 9.30
C PRO A 53 8.04 -16.96 10.16
N SER A 54 8.76 -16.58 11.22
CA SER A 54 8.34 -15.51 12.15
C SER A 54 8.08 -14.17 11.46
N GLY A 55 8.91 -13.80 10.47
CA GLY A 55 8.69 -12.58 9.67
C GLY A 55 7.37 -12.61 8.90
N ALA A 56 7.04 -13.74 8.28
CA ALA A 56 5.78 -13.93 7.57
C ALA A 56 4.56 -13.91 8.52
N ARG A 57 4.69 -14.47 9.74
CA ARG A 57 3.65 -14.38 10.77
C ARG A 57 3.35 -12.93 11.14
N ARG A 58 4.39 -12.14 11.44
CA ARG A 58 4.27 -10.71 11.71
C ARG A 58 3.56 -9.98 10.56
N ASP A 59 3.99 -10.23 9.33
CA ASP A 59 3.46 -9.52 8.16
C ASP A 59 2.01 -9.90 7.86
N LEU A 60 1.62 -11.16 8.06
CA LEU A 60 0.22 -11.61 7.95
C LEU A 60 -0.68 -10.95 9.00
N ILE A 61 -0.24 -10.88 10.26
CA ILE A 61 -1.00 -10.22 11.33
C ILE A 61 -1.14 -8.72 11.06
N LEU A 62 -0.05 -8.05 10.67
CA LEU A 62 -0.07 -6.64 10.29
C LEU A 62 -1.05 -6.38 9.13
N ALA A 63 -0.98 -7.19 8.07
CA ALA A 63 -1.87 -7.09 6.93
C ALA A 63 -3.33 -7.30 7.33
N ALA A 64 -3.62 -8.32 8.16
CA ALA A 64 -4.98 -8.61 8.61
C ALA A 64 -5.56 -7.47 9.46
N ILE A 65 -4.78 -6.88 10.37
CA ILE A 65 -5.19 -5.69 11.13
C ILE A 65 -5.46 -4.51 10.19
N ALA A 66 -4.57 -4.23 9.24
CA ALA A 66 -4.77 -3.15 8.28
C ALA A 66 -6.06 -3.35 7.45
N LEU A 67 -6.32 -4.57 7.00
CA LEU A 67 -7.49 -4.89 6.18
C LEU A 67 -8.80 -4.85 6.96
N LYS A 68 -8.79 -5.17 8.26
CA LYS A 68 -9.95 -5.02 9.15
C LYS A 68 -10.51 -3.59 9.15
N TYR A 69 -9.63 -2.59 9.02
CA TYR A 69 -9.99 -1.16 9.03
C TYR A 69 -9.96 -0.51 7.64
N THR A 70 -9.80 -1.30 6.57
CA THR A 70 -9.80 -0.82 5.19
C THR A 70 -11.18 -1.03 4.56
N GLN A 71 -11.70 -0.04 3.82
CA GLN A 71 -13.01 -0.16 3.16
C GLN A 71 -13.06 -1.37 2.21
N SER A 72 -14.10 -2.19 2.37
CA SER A 72 -14.30 -3.43 1.62
C SER A 72 -14.70 -3.19 0.15
N ASN A 73 -14.39 -4.11 -0.77
CA ASN A 73 -13.47 -5.23 -0.58
C ASN A 73 -12.02 -4.74 -0.57
N SER A 74 -11.19 -5.38 0.26
CA SER A 74 -9.80 -5.00 0.46
C SER A 74 -8.85 -6.19 0.32
N VAL A 75 -7.65 -5.91 -0.19
CA VAL A 75 -6.51 -6.84 -0.34
C VAL A 75 -5.24 -6.08 0.03
N GLY A 76 -4.34 -6.73 0.74
CA GLY A 76 -3.11 -6.11 1.25
C GLY A 76 -1.91 -7.00 1.03
N PHE A 77 -0.79 -6.39 0.66
CA PHE A 77 0.54 -6.98 0.66
C PHE A 77 1.36 -6.30 1.75
N ALA A 78 1.98 -7.10 2.62
CA ALA A 78 2.88 -6.63 3.66
C ALA A 78 4.24 -7.32 3.51
N LEU A 79 5.29 -6.61 3.92
CA LEU A 79 6.65 -7.11 3.97
C LEU A 79 7.41 -6.29 5.02
N ASP A 80 8.25 -6.95 5.81
CA ASP A 80 9.17 -6.29 6.76
C ASP A 80 8.47 -5.36 7.75
N GLY A 81 7.28 -5.75 8.21
CA GLY A 81 6.52 -5.03 9.24
C GLY A 81 5.77 -3.81 8.73
N GLN A 82 5.56 -3.69 7.41
CA GLN A 82 4.80 -2.61 6.82
C GLN A 82 3.92 -3.08 5.66
N MET A 83 2.86 -2.31 5.37
CA MET A 83 2.08 -2.48 4.14
C MET A 83 2.88 -1.93 2.95
N ILE A 84 3.04 -2.75 1.91
CA ILE A 84 3.68 -2.35 0.65
C ILE A 84 2.67 -2.11 -0.47
N GLY A 85 1.45 -2.65 -0.35
CA GLY A 85 0.36 -2.41 -1.29
C GLY A 85 -1.00 -2.67 -0.66
N VAL A 86 -1.96 -1.76 -0.85
CA VAL A 86 -3.34 -1.90 -0.34
C VAL A 86 -4.35 -1.52 -1.42
N GLY A 87 -5.23 -2.47 -1.74
CA GLY A 87 -6.45 -2.26 -2.50
C GLY A 87 -7.65 -2.14 -1.58
N SER A 88 -8.56 -1.24 -1.91
CA SER A 88 -9.72 -0.90 -1.09
C SER A 88 -10.89 -0.46 -1.98
N GLY A 89 -12.12 -0.70 -1.51
CA GLY A 89 -13.35 -0.25 -2.18
C GLY A 89 -13.62 -0.93 -3.53
N GLN A 90 -12.94 -2.03 -3.83
CA GLN A 90 -13.11 -2.72 -5.11
C GLN A 90 -14.30 -3.68 -5.06
N GLN A 91 -15.00 -3.83 -6.18
CA GLN A 91 -16.13 -4.77 -6.29
C GLN A 91 -15.62 -6.18 -6.62
N SER A 92 -14.67 -6.27 -7.54
CA SER A 92 -14.03 -7.52 -7.98
C SER A 92 -12.81 -7.86 -7.12
N ARG A 93 -12.76 -9.11 -6.64
CA ARG A 93 -11.63 -9.61 -5.84
C ARG A 93 -10.33 -9.59 -6.65
N VAL A 94 -10.40 -10.01 -7.92
CA VAL A 94 -9.23 -10.08 -8.81
C VAL A 94 -8.69 -8.68 -9.08
N ASP A 95 -9.57 -7.70 -9.28
CA ASP A 95 -9.14 -6.32 -9.53
C ASP A 95 -8.55 -5.68 -8.27
N CYS A 96 -9.08 -6.04 -7.09
CA CYS A 96 -8.47 -5.65 -5.82
C CYS A 96 -7.04 -6.22 -5.65
N VAL A 97 -6.81 -7.48 -6.04
CA VAL A 97 -5.47 -8.10 -6.05
C VAL A 97 -4.55 -7.37 -7.03
N ARG A 98 -5.01 -7.11 -8.26
CA ARG A 98 -4.21 -6.38 -9.28
C ARG A 98 -3.83 -4.99 -8.80
N LEU A 99 -4.78 -4.25 -8.21
CA LEU A 99 -4.54 -2.91 -7.69
C LEU A 99 -3.55 -2.93 -6.52
N ALA A 100 -3.76 -3.80 -5.53
CA ALA A 100 -2.86 -3.92 -4.38
C ALA A 100 -1.45 -4.37 -4.81
N GLY A 101 -1.37 -5.33 -5.75
CA GLY A 101 -0.12 -5.82 -6.33
C GLY A 101 0.60 -4.77 -7.17
N GLY A 102 -0.12 -3.96 -7.94
CA GLY A 102 0.44 -2.82 -8.68
C GLY A 102 1.09 -1.79 -7.75
N LYS A 103 0.46 -1.50 -6.60
CA LYS A 103 1.07 -0.64 -5.57
C LYS A 103 2.33 -1.26 -4.96
N ALA A 104 2.31 -2.56 -4.66
CA ALA A 104 3.48 -3.28 -4.16
C ALA A 104 4.62 -3.30 -5.20
N LEU A 105 4.29 -3.46 -6.48
CA LEU A 105 5.23 -3.37 -7.60
C LEU A 105 5.88 -1.99 -7.68
N VAL A 106 5.09 -0.91 -7.65
CA VAL A 106 5.62 0.46 -7.62
C VAL A 106 6.48 0.68 -6.38
N TRP A 107 6.03 0.20 -5.21
CA TRP A 107 6.82 0.26 -3.98
C TRP A 107 8.19 -0.39 -4.19
N TYR A 108 8.25 -1.58 -4.80
CA TYR A 108 9.52 -2.28 -5.00
C TYR A 108 10.41 -1.64 -6.08
N LEU A 109 9.83 -1.18 -7.19
CA LEU A 109 10.58 -0.52 -8.25
C LEU A 109 11.16 0.84 -7.81
N ARG A 110 10.64 1.46 -6.74
CA ARG A 110 11.25 2.68 -6.17
C ARG A 110 12.67 2.46 -5.65
N GLN A 111 13.07 1.22 -5.35
CA GLN A 111 14.45 0.88 -4.97
C GLN A 111 15.34 0.57 -6.18
N HIS A 112 14.81 0.56 -7.40
CA HIS A 112 15.60 0.30 -8.60
C HIS A 112 16.73 1.34 -8.74
N PRO A 113 17.99 0.94 -9.04
CA PRO A 113 19.14 1.86 -9.08
C PRO A 113 18.92 3.08 -9.99
N ARG A 114 18.32 2.89 -11.18
CA ARG A 114 18.00 4.00 -12.09
C ARG A 114 16.95 4.97 -11.51
N VAL A 115 16.02 4.50 -10.68
CA VAL A 115 15.01 5.35 -10.02
C VAL A 115 15.64 6.15 -8.89
N LEU A 116 16.50 5.51 -8.09
CA LEU A 116 17.25 6.17 -7.03
C LEU A 116 18.25 7.19 -7.58
N GLY A 117 18.87 6.87 -8.72
CA GLY A 117 19.88 7.66 -9.41
C GLY A 117 19.35 8.77 -10.33
N LEU A 118 18.03 9.02 -10.36
CA LEU A 118 17.46 10.11 -11.16
C LEU A 118 18.06 11.47 -10.80
N LYS A 119 18.53 12.20 -11.82
CA LYS A 119 19.19 13.51 -11.69
C LYS A 119 18.21 14.66 -11.85
N PHE A 120 17.72 15.17 -10.72
CA PHE A 120 16.80 16.31 -10.69
C PHE A 120 17.52 17.65 -10.79
N LYS A 121 16.87 18.64 -11.41
CA LYS A 121 17.34 20.03 -11.41
C LYS A 121 17.58 20.54 -9.99
N LYS A 122 18.52 21.47 -9.86
CA LYS A 122 18.73 22.22 -8.62
C LYS A 122 17.45 22.99 -8.27
N GLY A 123 16.99 22.85 -7.02
CA GLY A 123 15.76 23.51 -6.54
C GLY A 123 14.47 22.68 -6.65
N THR A 124 14.47 21.53 -7.33
CA THR A 124 13.30 20.64 -7.37
C THR A 124 12.93 20.16 -5.96
N LYS A 125 11.71 20.48 -5.51
CA LYS A 125 11.20 20.16 -4.16
C LYS A 125 11.08 18.65 -3.93
N LYS A 126 11.20 18.21 -2.67
CA LYS A 126 11.13 16.79 -2.26
C LYS A 126 9.86 16.08 -2.78
N VAL A 127 8.70 16.73 -2.70
CA VAL A 127 7.42 16.18 -3.17
C VAL A 127 7.42 15.99 -4.70
N ALA A 128 7.93 16.97 -5.45
CA ALA A 128 8.04 16.87 -6.91
C ALA A 128 8.97 15.73 -7.33
N ARG A 129 10.11 15.55 -6.64
CA ARG A 129 11.03 14.43 -6.88
C ARG A 129 10.37 13.07 -6.62
N LEU A 130 9.57 12.97 -5.56
CA LEU A 130 8.84 11.74 -5.23
C LEU A 130 7.83 11.38 -6.32
N ASN A 131 7.01 12.34 -6.73
CA ASN A 131 5.99 12.14 -7.77
C ASN A 131 6.63 11.77 -9.10
N ALA A 132 7.71 12.48 -9.48
CA ALA A 132 8.42 12.20 -10.71
C ALA A 132 9.06 10.80 -10.75
N ARG A 133 9.51 10.27 -9.60
CA ARG A 133 9.97 8.88 -9.49
C ARG A 133 8.84 7.88 -9.69
N ILE A 134 7.66 8.13 -9.13
CA ILE A 134 6.50 7.26 -9.29
C ILE A 134 6.07 7.24 -10.77
N GLN A 135 5.94 8.41 -11.38
CA GLN A 135 5.59 8.54 -12.81
C GLN A 135 6.61 7.86 -13.72
N PHE A 136 7.91 7.95 -13.41
CA PHE A 136 8.96 7.25 -14.14
C PHE A 136 8.82 5.72 -14.08
N ILE A 137 8.33 5.18 -12.96
CA ILE A 137 8.08 3.74 -12.79
C ILE A 137 6.83 3.31 -13.55
N GLU A 138 5.75 4.08 -13.45
CA GLU A 138 4.47 3.78 -14.10
C GLU A 138 4.58 3.90 -15.62
N GLY A 139 5.26 4.93 -16.12
CA GLY A 139 5.58 5.10 -17.55
C GLY A 139 4.41 5.55 -18.42
N GLU A 140 3.23 5.76 -17.84
CA GLU A 140 2.05 6.27 -18.54
C GLU A 140 2.01 7.79 -18.48
N PHE A 141 2.13 8.43 -19.64
CA PHE A 141 2.06 9.89 -19.77
C PHE A 141 1.18 10.28 -20.94
N THR A 142 0.33 11.28 -20.75
CA THR A 142 -0.14 12.09 -21.86
C THR A 142 0.98 13.05 -22.33
N PRO A 143 0.96 13.53 -23.58
CA PRO A 143 1.99 14.46 -24.05
C PRO A 143 2.20 15.72 -23.18
N PRO A 144 1.15 16.36 -22.63
CA PRO A 144 1.32 17.46 -21.68
C PRO A 144 1.98 17.05 -20.36
N GLU A 145 1.62 15.88 -19.81
CA GLU A 145 2.21 15.37 -18.58
C GLU A 145 3.69 15.04 -18.74
N HIS A 146 4.07 14.45 -19.87
CA HIS A 146 5.47 14.19 -20.17
C HIS A 146 6.29 15.48 -20.21
N LYS A 147 5.77 16.54 -20.86
CA LYS A 147 6.43 17.86 -20.87
C LYS A 147 6.61 18.42 -19.46
N ALA A 148 5.57 18.36 -18.62
CA ALA A 148 5.63 18.85 -17.24
C ALA A 148 6.60 18.03 -16.37
N TRP A 149 6.61 16.71 -16.54
CA TRP A 149 7.52 15.80 -15.85
C TRP A 149 8.98 16.06 -16.25
N ALA A 150 9.26 16.20 -17.54
CA ALA A 150 10.60 16.47 -18.09
C ALA A 150 11.24 17.74 -17.53
N LEU A 151 10.44 18.76 -17.15
CA LEU A 151 10.96 20.00 -16.55
C LEU A 151 11.69 19.77 -15.22
N ASN A 152 11.48 18.64 -14.54
CA ASN A 152 12.13 18.29 -13.28
C ASN A 152 13.61 17.88 -13.43
N PHE A 153 14.08 17.61 -14.66
CA PHE A 153 15.40 17.02 -14.93
C PHE A 153 16.25 17.90 -15.85
N ASP A 154 17.55 17.99 -15.59
CA ASP A 154 18.49 18.65 -16.51
C ASP A 154 18.65 17.83 -17.81
N GLU A 155 18.67 16.50 -17.68
CA GLU A 155 18.67 15.53 -18.75
C GLU A 155 17.51 14.56 -18.52
N VAL A 156 16.58 14.48 -19.47
CA VAL A 156 15.38 13.64 -19.33
C VAL A 156 15.83 12.18 -19.35
N PRO A 157 15.54 11.40 -18.30
CA PRO A 157 16.00 10.02 -18.22
C PRO A 157 15.20 9.13 -19.16
N GLU A 158 15.87 8.24 -19.87
CA GLU A 158 15.22 7.21 -20.68
C GLU A 158 14.29 6.34 -19.82
N PRO A 159 13.11 5.93 -20.32
CA PRO A 159 12.21 5.06 -19.57
C PRO A 159 12.86 3.76 -19.10
N LEU A 160 12.31 3.18 -18.03
CA LEU A 160 12.62 1.79 -17.65
C LEU A 160 11.92 0.85 -18.63
N THR A 161 12.67 -0.05 -19.25
CA THR A 161 12.07 -1.07 -20.12
C THR A 161 11.33 -2.12 -19.29
N SER A 162 10.42 -2.85 -19.95
CA SER A 162 9.69 -3.95 -19.32
C SER A 162 10.64 -5.06 -18.84
N GLU A 163 11.72 -5.30 -19.58
CA GLU A 163 12.76 -6.28 -19.25
C GLU A 163 13.55 -5.85 -18.02
N GLU A 164 13.96 -4.59 -17.92
CA GLU A 164 14.65 -4.06 -16.73
C GLU A 164 13.78 -4.21 -15.47
N LYS A 165 12.48 -3.86 -15.58
CA LYS A 165 11.52 -4.03 -14.49
C LYS A 165 11.41 -5.52 -14.10
N ALA A 166 11.27 -6.41 -15.07
CA ALA A 166 11.15 -7.85 -14.83
C ALA A 166 12.42 -8.45 -14.20
N GLU A 167 13.61 -8.07 -14.66
CA GLU A 167 14.88 -8.53 -14.10
C GLU A 167 15.07 -8.06 -12.65
N PHE A 168 14.66 -6.83 -12.34
CA PHE A 168 14.71 -6.35 -10.97
C PHE A 168 13.72 -7.09 -10.06
N LEU A 169 12.52 -7.39 -10.57
CA LEU A 169 11.50 -8.16 -9.84
C LEU A 169 11.94 -9.58 -9.51
N LYS A 170 12.73 -10.24 -10.35
CA LYS A 170 13.29 -11.58 -10.05
C LYS A 170 14.16 -11.58 -8.78
N LYS A 171 14.69 -10.42 -8.38
CA LYS A 171 15.50 -10.25 -7.16
C LYS A 171 14.65 -10.06 -5.90
N PHE A 172 13.34 -9.86 -6.04
CA PHE A 172 12.45 -9.69 -4.89
C PHE A 172 12.46 -10.95 -4.02
N ARG A 173 12.55 -10.75 -2.71
CA ARG A 173 12.49 -11.79 -1.68
C ARG A 173 11.60 -11.28 -0.57
N GLY A 174 10.74 -12.15 -0.06
CA GLY A 174 9.80 -11.91 1.03
C GLY A 174 9.27 -13.24 1.54
#